data_AF-A0A2V7F462-F1
#
_entry.id   AF-A0A2V7F462-F1
#
_cell.length_a   1.000
_cell.length_b   1.000
_cell.length_c   1.000
_cell.angle_alpha   90.00
_cell.angle_beta   90.00
_cell.angle_gamma   90.00
#
_symmetry.space_group_name_H-M   'P 1'
#
loop_
_entity.id
_entity.type
_entity.pdbx_description
1 polymer ?
#
loop_
_entity_poly.entity_id
_entity_poly.type
_entity_poly.pdbx_seq_one_letter_code
_entity_poly.pdbx_strand_id
1 'polypeptide(L)'
;MSSSRSDQRGFGLVEILLVLVVVAIAGALLYRYFAATARTVETIQEQRPLATSKLAADQATLDSVQGVLRAYYAEHGRWPIDKAALLALLPSPPRFQCPENDFEYDPASGSLRLAVSDPARC
;
A
#
# COMPACT_ATOMS: atom_id res chain seq x y z
N MET A 1 -61.50 -44.75 1.93
CA MET A 1 -60.81 -43.98 0.88
C MET A 1 -60.20 -42.75 1.54
N SER A 2 -58.87 -42.62 1.41
CA SER A 2 -58.00 -41.45 1.67
C SER A 2 -58.23 -40.57 2.91
N SER A 3 -57.34 -40.74 3.88
CA SER A 3 -57.07 -39.78 4.95
C SER A 3 -56.18 -38.66 4.39
N SER A 4 -56.67 -37.43 4.38
CA SER A 4 -55.82 -36.24 4.31
C SER A 4 -56.27 -35.29 5.42
N ARG A 5 -55.51 -35.29 6.52
CA ARG A 5 -55.62 -34.25 7.54
C ARG A 5 -54.23 -33.65 7.69
N SER A 6 -53.97 -32.68 6.83
CA SER A 6 -52.76 -31.87 6.83
C SER A 6 -52.62 -31.12 8.16
N ASP A 7 -51.39 -31.11 8.65
CA ASP A 7 -50.72 -29.95 9.24
C ASP A 7 -51.42 -29.20 10.37
N GLN A 8 -51.29 -29.75 11.57
CA GLN A 8 -51.26 -28.92 12.79
C GLN A 8 -50.41 -29.59 13.87
N ARG A 9 -49.10 -29.66 13.64
CA ARG A 9 -48.11 -29.96 14.69
C ARG A 9 -47.39 -28.66 14.99
N GLY A 10 -47.77 -28.03 16.10
CA GLY A 10 -47.14 -26.81 16.57
C GLY A 10 -45.66 -27.04 16.89
N PHE A 11 -44.83 -26.05 16.54
CA PHE A 11 -43.43 -25.97 16.89
C PHE A 11 -43.22 -26.28 18.39
N GLY A 12 -42.56 -27.39 18.69
CA GLY A 12 -42.20 -27.74 20.07
C GLY A 12 -40.97 -26.97 20.54
N LEU A 13 -40.87 -26.69 21.85
CA LEU A 13 -39.68 -26.04 22.45
C LEU A 13 -38.36 -26.74 22.06
N VAL A 14 -38.39 -28.08 21.94
CA VAL A 14 -37.24 -28.90 21.52
C VAL A 14 -36.80 -28.58 20.09
N GLU A 15 -37.73 -28.38 19.17
CA GLU A 15 -37.45 -28.06 17.77
C GLU A 15 -36.82 -26.67 17.64
N ILE A 16 -37.32 -25.70 18.41
CA ILE A 16 -36.73 -24.36 18.49
C ILE A 16 -35.29 -24.44 19.01
N LEU A 17 -35.07 -25.22 20.07
CA LEU A 17 -33.74 -25.41 20.65
C LEU A 17 -32.77 -26.03 19.63
N LEU A 18 -33.23 -27.01 18.85
CA LEU A 18 -32.45 -27.67 17.82
C LEU A 18 -32.09 -26.70 16.67
N VAL A 19 -33.05 -25.90 16.21
CA VAL A 19 -32.82 -24.85 15.20
C VAL A 19 -31.78 -23.84 15.69
N LEU A 20 -31.89 -23.39 16.95
CA LEU A 20 -30.92 -22.45 17.54
C LEU A 20 -29.50 -23.01 17.58
N VAL A 21 -29.33 -24.29 17.90
CA VAL A 21 -28.02 -24.95 17.89
C VAL A 21 -27.43 -24.98 16.48
N VAL A 22 -28.23 -25.34 15.47
CA VAL A 22 -27.77 -25.36 14.07
C VAL A 22 -27.40 -23.96 13.59
N VAL A 23 -28.21 -22.95 13.90
CA VAL A 23 -27.93 -21.55 13.55
C VAL A 23 -26.66 -21.05 14.25
N ALA A 24 -26.45 -21.41 15.52
CA ALA A 24 -25.24 -21.02 16.25
C ALA A 24 -23.98 -21.65 15.64
N ILE A 25 -24.03 -22.93 15.26
CA ILE A 25 -22.91 -23.61 14.60
C ILE A 25 -22.63 -22.99 13.23
N ALA A 26 -23.68 -22.79 12.41
CA ALA A 26 -23.55 -22.17 11.10
C ALA A 26 -22.99 -20.74 11.21
N GLY A 27 -23.49 -19.94 12.15
CA GLY A 27 -23.01 -18.60 12.44
C GLY A 27 -21.55 -18.58 12.90
N ALA A 28 -21.14 -19.52 13.76
CA ALA A 28 -19.76 -19.62 14.22
C ALA A 28 -18.79 -19.98 13.09
N LEU A 29 -19.18 -20.88 12.18
CA LEU A 29 -18.37 -21.24 11.01
C LEU A 29 -18.24 -20.08 10.03
N LEU A 30 -19.34 -19.39 9.72
CA LEU A 30 -19.33 -18.20 8.87
C LEU A 30 -18.47 -17.09 9.48
N TYR A 31 -18.62 -16.82 10.79
CA TYR A 31 -17.81 -15.81 11.48
C TYR A 31 -16.31 -16.12 11.40
N ARG A 32 -15.90 -17.38 11.61
CA ARG A 32 -14.49 -17.78 11.49
C ARG A 32 -13.95 -17.59 10.07
N TYR A 33 -14.75 -17.90 9.05
CA TYR A 33 -14.37 -17.71 7.66
C TYR A 33 -14.17 -16.22 7.33
N PHE A 34 -15.15 -15.37 7.64
CA PHE A 34 -15.07 -13.93 7.36
C PHE A 34 -14.04 -13.20 8.23
N ALA A 35 -13.88 -13.57 9.50
CA ALA A 35 -12.88 -12.98 10.39
C ALA A 35 -11.44 -13.28 9.93
N ALA A 36 -11.21 -14.46 9.32
CA ALA A 36 -9.91 -14.79 8.74
C ALA A 36 -9.60 -13.89 7.52
N THR A 37 -10.59 -13.59 6.69
CA THR A 37 -10.41 -12.73 5.50
C THR A 37 -10.28 -11.25 5.86
N ALA A 38 -11.04 -10.76 6.84
CA ALA A 38 -11.02 -9.35 7.25
C ALA A 38 -9.63 -8.91 7.74
N ARG A 39 -8.98 -9.72 8.59
CA ARG A 39 -7.65 -9.39 9.15
C ARG A 39 -6.55 -9.29 8.08
N THR A 40 -6.66 -10.09 7.02
CA THR A 40 -5.69 -10.06 5.91
C THR A 40 -5.89 -8.85 5.00
N VAL A 41 -7.13 -8.42 4.77
CA VAL A 41 -7.39 -7.23 3.95
C VAL A 41 -6.96 -5.96 4.69
N GLU A 42 -7.22 -5.87 5.99
CA GLU A 42 -6.87 -4.71 6.82
C GLU A 42 -5.36 -4.48 6.84
N THR A 43 -4.57 -5.52 7.10
CA THR A 43 -3.10 -5.44 7.12
C THR A 43 -2.48 -5.12 5.75
N ILE A 44 -3.04 -5.63 4.65
CA ILE A 44 -2.58 -5.30 3.29
C ILE A 44 -2.97 -3.86 2.92
N GLN A 45 -4.15 -3.40 3.34
CA GLN A 45 -4.59 -2.02 3.13
C GLN A 45 -3.82 -1.01 3.97
N GLU A 46 -3.25 -1.39 5.11
CA GLU A 46 -2.41 -0.48 5.91
C GLU A 46 -0.96 -0.40 5.40
N GLN A 47 -0.39 -1.50 4.90
CA GLN A 47 1.00 -1.51 4.43
C GLN A 47 1.19 -0.82 3.07
N ARG A 48 0.26 -1.02 2.13
CA ARG A 48 0.31 -0.36 0.80
C ARG A 48 0.36 1.18 0.83
N PRO A 49 -0.48 1.90 1.59
CA PRO A 49 -0.46 3.35 1.62
C PRO A 49 0.84 3.89 2.21
N LEU A 50 1.47 3.17 3.13
CA LEU A 50 2.76 3.56 3.69
C LEU A 50 3.87 3.46 2.63
N ALA A 51 3.93 2.36 1.89
CA ALA A 51 4.91 2.18 0.81
C ALA A 51 4.74 3.25 -0.30
N THR A 52 3.51 3.52 -0.73
CA THR A 52 3.23 4.58 -1.71
C THR A 52 3.58 5.97 -1.19
N SER A 53 3.36 6.23 0.10
CA SER A 53 3.68 7.52 0.72
C SER A 53 5.19 7.76 0.80
N LYS A 54 5.96 6.71 1.14
CA LYS A 54 7.43 6.77 1.12
C LYS A 54 7.95 7.04 -0.29
N LEU A 55 7.45 6.33 -1.30
CA LEU A 55 7.86 6.56 -2.68
C LEU A 55 7.50 7.97 -3.16
N ALA A 56 6.33 8.49 -2.79
CA ALA A 56 5.95 9.87 -3.11
C ALA A 56 6.87 10.90 -2.43
N ALA A 57 7.30 10.66 -1.20
CA ALA A 57 8.27 11.49 -0.51
C ALA A 57 9.65 11.48 -1.20
N ASP A 58 10.06 10.32 -1.71
CA ASP A 58 11.31 10.18 -2.47
C ASP A 58 11.25 10.92 -3.80
N GLN A 59 10.11 10.86 -4.49
CA GLN A 59 9.87 11.64 -5.71
C GLN A 59 9.94 13.15 -5.44
N ALA A 60 9.29 13.61 -4.37
CA ALA A 60 9.37 15.03 -3.97
C ALA A 60 10.80 15.47 -3.63
N THR A 61 11.59 14.57 -3.03
CA THR A 61 13.01 14.81 -2.77
C THR A 61 13.78 14.94 -4.08
N LEU A 62 13.55 14.06 -5.06
CA LEU A 62 14.20 14.13 -6.36
C LEU A 62 13.81 15.41 -7.13
N ASP A 63 12.56 15.84 -7.05
CA ASP A 63 12.10 17.10 -7.64
C ASP A 63 12.81 18.32 -7.04
N SER A 64 13.10 18.28 -5.74
CA SER A 64 13.88 19.34 -5.07
C SER A 64 15.31 19.42 -5.62
N VAL A 65 15.96 18.27 -5.84
CA VAL A 65 17.30 18.20 -6.45
C VAL A 65 17.25 18.66 -7.91
N GLN A 66 16.18 18.31 -8.64
CA GLN A 66 15.96 18.79 -10.01
C GLN A 66 15.83 20.33 -10.06
N GLY A 67 15.23 20.94 -9.04
CA GLY A 67 15.17 22.39 -8.88
C GLY A 67 16.56 23.02 -8.80
N VAL A 68 17.46 22.44 -8.01
CA VAL A 68 18.86 22.89 -7.89
C VAL A 68 19.62 22.74 -9.22
N LEU A 69 19.44 21.62 -9.92
CA LEU A 69 20.01 21.43 -11.26
C LEU A 69 19.56 22.52 -12.24
N ARG A 70 18.26 22.81 -12.27
CA ARG A 70 17.70 23.84 -13.17
C ARG A 70 18.26 25.22 -12.85
N ALA A 71 18.39 25.56 -11.56
CA ALA A 71 19.02 26.81 -11.14
C ALA A 71 20.49 26.88 -11.58
N TYR A 72 21.26 25.82 -11.35
CA TYR A 72 22.66 25.74 -11.76
C TYR A 72 22.83 25.91 -13.28
N TYR A 73 21.97 25.26 -14.09
CA TYR A 73 22.01 25.41 -15.53
C TYR A 73 21.65 26.82 -15.98
N ALA A 74 20.67 27.46 -15.34
CA ALA A 74 20.29 28.84 -15.63
C ALA A 74 21.43 29.82 -15.33
N GLU A 75 22.25 29.56 -14.30
CA GLU A 75 23.37 30.41 -13.91
C GLU A 75 24.64 30.16 -14.74
N HIS A 76 24.94 28.90 -15.08
CA HIS A 76 26.21 28.52 -15.69
C HIS A 76 26.12 28.10 -17.17
N GLY A 77 24.91 27.89 -17.69
CA GLY A 77 24.68 27.41 -19.07
C GLY A 77 25.14 25.98 -19.32
N ARG A 78 25.47 25.22 -18.27
CA ARG A 78 25.97 23.84 -18.34
C ARG A 78 25.52 23.03 -17.15
N TRP A 79 25.47 21.71 -17.30
CA TRP A 79 25.15 20.78 -16.22
C TRP A 79 26.40 20.47 -15.36
N PRO A 80 26.23 20.09 -14.08
CA PRO A 80 27.32 19.53 -13.27
C PRO A 80 27.97 18.32 -13.94
N ILE A 81 29.29 18.21 -13.83
CA ILE A 81 30.08 17.19 -14.57
C ILE A 81 29.79 15.76 -14.13
N ASP A 82 29.36 15.56 -12.90
CA ASP A 82 29.05 14.27 -12.30
C ASP A 82 28.11 14.43 -11.09
N LYS A 83 27.70 13.29 -10.53
CA LYS A 83 26.82 13.25 -9.35
C LYS A 83 27.48 13.87 -8.11
N ALA A 84 28.81 13.76 -7.97
CA ALA A 84 29.52 14.31 -6.82
C ALA A 84 29.50 15.84 -6.83
N ALA A 85 29.69 16.45 -8.00
CA ALA A 85 29.56 17.88 -8.21
C ALA A 85 28.14 18.36 -7.90
N LEU A 86 27.11 17.61 -8.33
CA LEU A 86 25.73 17.92 -7.98
C LEU A 86 25.49 17.84 -6.46
N LEU A 87 25.95 16.78 -5.80
CA LEU A 87 25.79 16.62 -4.35
C LEU A 87 26.50 17.73 -3.56
N ALA A 88 27.60 18.27 -4.06
CA ALA A 88 28.30 19.40 -3.46
C ALA A 88 27.53 20.74 -3.56
N LEU A 89 26.54 20.84 -4.45
CA LEU A 89 25.65 22.02 -4.57
C LEU A 89 24.52 22.00 -3.54
N LEU A 90 24.21 20.83 -2.98
CA LEU A 90 23.11 20.68 -2.04
C LEU A 90 23.53 21.13 -0.64
N PRO A 91 22.63 21.77 0.13
CA PRO A 91 22.93 22.16 1.52
C PRO A 91 23.14 20.94 2.44
N SER A 92 22.57 19.79 2.07
CA SER A 92 22.76 18.52 2.73
C SER A 92 22.50 17.37 1.76
N PRO A 93 23.09 16.18 1.98
CA PRO A 93 22.77 14.99 1.19
C PRO A 93 21.26 14.67 1.24
N PRO A 94 20.62 14.33 0.11
CA PRO A 94 19.22 13.97 0.08
C PRO A 94 19.00 12.66 0.85
N ARG A 95 17.88 12.56 1.56
CA ARG A 95 17.51 11.39 2.35
C ARG A 95 16.22 10.80 1.80
N PHE A 96 16.32 9.57 1.33
CA PHE A 96 15.18 8.80 0.83
C PHE A 96 14.58 7.93 1.95
N GLN A 97 13.28 7.72 1.87
CA GLN A 97 12.45 6.96 2.80
C GLN A 97 12.36 5.49 2.39
N CYS A 98 12.46 5.18 1.09
CA CYS A 98 12.57 3.80 0.64
C CYS A 98 13.95 3.24 1.05
N PRO A 99 14.00 2.00 1.56
CA PRO A 99 15.25 1.38 2.00
C PRO A 99 16.24 1.28 0.83
N GLU A 100 17.50 1.64 1.07
CA GLU A 100 18.59 1.61 0.09
C GLU A 100 18.34 2.43 -1.19
N ASN A 101 17.37 3.35 -1.16
CA ASN A 101 17.06 4.17 -2.33
C ASN A 101 18.09 5.30 -2.48
N ASP A 102 18.39 5.60 -3.73
CA ASP A 102 19.31 6.64 -4.17
C ASP A 102 18.83 7.15 -5.54
N PHE A 103 19.54 8.11 -6.14
CA PHE A 103 19.24 8.63 -7.46
C PHE A 103 20.41 8.47 -8.42
N GLU A 104 20.08 8.24 -9.68
CA GLU A 104 20.98 8.30 -10.82
C GLU A 104 20.95 9.71 -11.42
N TYR A 105 22.10 10.15 -11.93
CA TYR A 105 22.27 11.44 -12.58
C TYR A 105 22.99 11.27 -13.91
N ASP A 106 22.40 11.80 -14.98
CA ASP A 106 23.03 11.86 -16.30
C ASP A 106 23.56 13.28 -16.58
N PRO A 107 24.88 13.49 -16.64
CA PRO A 107 25.47 14.80 -16.88
C PRO A 107 25.27 15.33 -18.30
N ALA A 108 24.94 14.49 -19.28
CA ALA A 108 24.70 14.95 -20.65
C ALA A 108 23.34 15.62 -20.81
N SER A 109 22.31 15.05 -20.17
CA SER A 109 20.92 15.54 -20.26
C SER A 109 20.47 16.36 -19.06
N GLY A 110 21.15 16.26 -17.91
CA GLY A 110 20.71 16.84 -16.65
C GLY A 110 19.51 16.09 -16.04
N SER A 111 19.29 14.83 -16.45
CA SER A 111 18.18 14.02 -15.95
C SER A 111 18.51 13.32 -14.63
N LEU A 112 17.48 13.20 -13.79
CA LEU A 112 17.52 12.51 -12.50
C LEU A 112 16.50 11.38 -12.48
N ARG A 113 16.87 10.23 -11.91
CA ARG A 113 15.96 9.09 -11.73
C ARG A 113 16.19 8.42 -10.39
N LEU A 114 15.13 7.97 -9.73
CA LEU A 114 15.26 7.12 -8.54
C LEU A 114 15.72 5.73 -8.94
N ALA A 115 16.65 5.15 -8.17
CA ALA A 115 17.07 3.76 -8.31
C ALA A 115 15.90 2.81 -7.98
N VAL A 116 15.14 3.12 -6.93
CA VAL A 116 13.90 2.43 -6.56
C VAL A 116 12.70 3.32 -6.92
N SER A 117 11.97 2.91 -7.94
CA SER A 117 10.77 3.60 -8.45
C SER A 117 9.48 2.76 -8.33
N ASP A 118 9.59 1.56 -7.78
CA ASP A 118 8.46 0.63 -7.61
C ASP A 118 7.99 0.66 -6.16
N PRO A 119 6.70 0.99 -5.91
CA PRO A 119 6.16 1.02 -4.55
C PRO A 119 6.15 -0.36 -3.88
N ALA A 120 6.25 -1.48 -4.62
CA ALA A 120 6.35 -2.80 -4.01
C ALA A 120 7.76 -3.13 -3.47
N ARG A 121 8.77 -2.34 -3.88
CA ARG A 121 10.16 -2.43 -3.40
C ARG A 121 10.47 -1.36 -2.34
N CYS A 122 9.43 -0.65 -1.91
CA CYS A 122 9.39 0.34 -0.84
C CYS A 122 8.33 -0.10 0.20
#